data_AF-A0A8S2XJG2-F1
#
_entry.id   AF-A0A8S2XJG2-F1
#
_cell.length_a   1.000
_cell.length_b   1.000
_cell.length_c   1.000
_cell.angle_alpha   90.00
_cell.angle_beta   90.00
_cell.angle_gamma   90.00
#
_symmetry.space_group_name_H-M   'P 1'
#
loop_
_entity.id
_entity.type
_entity.pdbx_description
1 polymer ?
#
loop_
_entity_poly.entity_id
_entity_poly.type
_entity_poly.pdbx_seq_one_letter_code
_entity_poly.pdbx_strand_id
1 'polypeptide(L)'
;MNRHHIIFKYDSMKDDLAIQLVFNSALSDDRKDWIKWHTEDVNQRREQNLPDDYLYKKYTKQINFNDFINKELVLFSKSNTEHAIPSIMIN
;
A
#
# COMPACT_ATOMS: atom_id res chain seq x y z
N MET A 1 11.99 -12.44 -21.80
CA MET A 1 10.81 -11.65 -21.40
C MET A 1 10.17 -12.09 -20.06
N ASN A 2 10.61 -13.16 -19.38
CA ASN A 2 9.93 -13.68 -18.18
C ASN A 2 10.13 -12.85 -16.90
N ARG A 3 10.96 -11.79 -16.89
CA ARG A 3 11.18 -10.93 -15.71
C ARG A 3 9.93 -10.10 -15.36
N HIS A 4 9.27 -9.55 -16.36
CA HIS A 4 8.25 -8.50 -16.21
C HIS A 4 6.82 -9.01 -16.07
N HIS A 5 6.59 -10.31 -16.29
CA HIS A 5 5.28 -10.91 -16.05
C HIS A 5 5.18 -11.34 -14.58
N ILE A 6 4.29 -10.67 -13.84
CA ILE A 6 3.96 -10.97 -12.45
C ILE A 6 2.51 -11.46 -12.40
N ILE A 7 2.29 -12.63 -11.81
CA ILE A 7 0.96 -13.25 -11.72
C ILE A 7 0.32 -12.82 -10.41
N PHE A 8 -0.93 -12.33 -10.47
CA PHE A 8 -1.75 -12.16 -9.28
C PHE A 8 -2.33 -13.51 -8.87
N LYS A 9 -2.13 -13.89 -7.61
CA LYS A 9 -2.65 -15.12 -7.04
C LYS A 9 -3.49 -14.78 -5.82
N TYR A 10 -4.77 -15.11 -5.88
CA TYR A 10 -5.61 -15.14 -4.69
C TYR A 10 -5.13 -16.26 -3.74
N ASP A 11 -4.96 -15.93 -2.47
CA ASP A 11 -4.38 -16.79 -1.44
C ASP A 11 -5.34 -17.03 -0.28
N SER A 12 -6.03 -16.00 0.21
CA SER A 12 -6.89 -16.14 1.39
C SER A 12 -7.93 -15.03 1.52
N MET A 13 -8.83 -15.16 2.50
CA MET A 13 -9.80 -14.13 2.89
C MET A 13 -9.17 -12.76 3.17
N LYS A 14 -7.87 -12.69 3.48
CA LYS A 14 -7.16 -11.42 3.62
C LYS A 14 -7.16 -10.60 2.32
N ASP A 15 -7.11 -11.28 1.17
CA ASP A 15 -7.22 -10.65 -0.14
C ASP A 15 -8.60 -10.01 -0.32
N ASP A 16 -9.68 -10.72 0.04
CA ASP A 16 -11.04 -10.21 -0.02
C ASP A 16 -11.21 -8.98 0.88
N LEU A 17 -10.73 -9.06 2.12
CA LEU A 17 -10.81 -7.96 3.09
C LEU A 17 -10.00 -6.74 2.63
N ALA A 18 -8.82 -6.96 2.06
CA ALA A 18 -8.00 -5.88 1.51
C ALA A 18 -8.71 -5.20 0.32
N ILE A 19 -9.30 -5.97 -0.60
CA ILE A 19 -10.07 -5.43 -1.74
C ILE A 19 -11.28 -4.64 -1.23
N GLN A 20 -12.00 -5.15 -0.23
CA GLN A 20 -13.12 -4.46 0.38
C GLN A 20 -12.70 -3.13 1.01
N LEU A 21 -11.62 -3.11 1.79
CA LEU A 21 -11.09 -1.88 2.42
C LEU A 21 -10.90 -0.75 1.39
N VAL A 22 -10.29 -1.06 0.25
CA VAL A 22 -9.90 -0.02 -0.72
C VAL A 22 -11.02 0.41 -1.66
N PHE A 23 -12.01 -0.44 -1.96
CA PHE A 23 -13.07 -0.13 -2.93
C PHE A 23 -14.48 0.01 -2.34
N ASN A 24 -14.71 -0.42 -1.09
CA ASN A 24 -16.01 -0.21 -0.44
C ASN A 24 -16.13 1.24 0.04
N SER A 25 -17.13 1.96 -0.45
CA SER A 25 -17.39 3.35 -0.05
C SER A 25 -17.71 3.48 1.45
N ALA A 26 -18.27 2.45 2.07
CA ALA A 26 -18.59 2.44 3.50
C ALA A 26 -17.35 2.40 4.41
N LEU A 27 -16.19 1.98 3.89
CA LEU A 27 -14.93 1.84 4.65
C LEU A 27 -14.00 3.06 4.44
N SER A 28 -14.56 4.24 4.19
CA SER A 28 -13.77 5.45 3.95
C SER A 28 -12.97 5.90 5.16
N ASP A 29 -13.48 5.68 6.37
CA ASP A 29 -12.77 6.02 7.60
C ASP A 29 -11.66 5.00 7.87
N ASP A 30 -11.90 3.70 7.66
CA ASP A 30 -10.87 2.67 7.79
C ASP A 30 -9.69 2.91 6.84
N ARG A 31 -9.94 3.47 5.64
CA ARG A 31 -8.86 3.87 4.73
C ARG A 31 -7.96 4.97 5.29
N LYS A 32 -8.47 5.87 6.14
CA LYS A 32 -7.65 6.90 6.80
C LYS A 32 -6.66 6.23 7.75
N ASP A 33 -7.15 5.32 8.57
CA ASP A 33 -6.31 4.56 9.49
C ASP A 33 -5.31 3.68 8.75
N TRP A 34 -5.71 3.05 7.64
CA TRP A 34 -4.83 2.28 6.78
C TRP A 34 -3.65 3.09 6.20
N ILE A 35 -3.92 4.29 5.64
CA ILE A 35 -2.87 5.18 5.13
C ILE A 35 -1.97 5.67 6.27
N LYS A 36 -2.56 5.97 7.44
CA LYS A 36 -1.82 6.39 8.62
C LYS A 36 -0.88 5.31 9.12
N TRP A 37 -1.36 4.07 9.26
CA TRP A 37 -0.56 2.91 9.67
C TRP A 37 0.63 2.67 8.74
N HIS A 38 0.41 2.73 7.42
CA HIS A 38 1.51 2.59 6.47
C HIS A 38 2.55 3.72 6.63
N THR A 39 2.10 4.96 6.86
CA THR A 39 3.00 6.10 7.07
C THR A 39 3.81 5.95 8.36
N GLU A 40 3.19 5.46 9.42
CA GLU A 40 3.86 5.16 10.70
C GLU A 40 4.89 4.03 10.57
N ASP A 41 4.57 2.93 9.88
CA ASP A 41 5.51 1.82 9.62
C ASP A 41 6.75 2.29 8.85
N VAL A 42 6.56 3.07 7.78
CA VAL A 42 7.68 3.63 6.99
C VAL A 42 8.56 4.55 7.85
N ASN A 43 7.95 5.42 8.67
CA ASN A 43 8.71 6.30 9.56
C ASN A 43 9.49 5.51 10.61
N GLN A 44 8.86 4.51 11.24
CA GLN A 44 9.51 3.67 12.24
C GLN A 44 10.70 2.89 11.67
N ARG A 45 10.56 2.32 10.46
CA ARG A 45 11.67 1.67 9.75
C ARG A 45 12.82 2.63 9.51
N ARG A 46 12.51 3.84 9.06
CA ARG A 46 13.51 4.89 8.81
C ARG A 46 14.27 5.28 10.08
N GLU A 47 13.57 5.48 11.19
CA GLU A 47 14.20 5.79 12.50
C GLU A 47 15.14 4.68 12.97
N GLN A 48 14.81 3.43 12.64
CA GLN A 48 15.61 2.25 12.99
C GLN A 48 16.69 1.91 11.95
N ASN A 49 16.85 2.70 10.88
CA ASN A 49 17.72 2.40 9.73
C ASN A 49 17.43 1.02 9.09
N LEU A 50 16.16 0.60 9.11
CA LEU A 50 15.69 -0.61 8.44
C LEU A 50 15.36 -0.32 6.98
N PRO A 51 15.49 -1.32 6.08
CA PRO A 51 15.10 -1.16 4.69
C PRO A 51 13.58 -1.04 4.51
N ASP A 52 13.19 -0.28 3.49
CA ASP A 52 11.80 -0.17 3.04
C ASP A 52 11.26 -1.54 2.59
N ASP A 53 10.00 -1.83 2.92
CA ASP A 53 9.31 -3.02 2.46
C ASP A 53 8.56 -2.73 1.15
N TYR A 54 9.21 -2.99 0.01
CA TYR A 54 8.63 -2.81 -1.32
C TYR A 54 8.26 -4.15 -1.97
N LEU A 55 7.25 -4.11 -2.86
CA LEU A 55 6.61 -5.29 -3.43
C LEU A 55 7.48 -6.06 -4.45
N TYR A 56 8.07 -5.34 -5.41
CA TYR A 56 8.74 -5.97 -6.56
C TYR A 56 10.23 -6.22 -6.33
N LYS A 57 10.54 -7.34 -5.67
CA LYS A 57 11.92 -7.82 -5.48
C LYS A 57 12.47 -8.47 -6.75
N LYS A 58 13.79 -8.70 -6.79
CA LYS A 58 14.52 -9.20 -7.98
C LYS A 58 13.89 -10.44 -8.62
N TYR A 59 13.33 -11.34 -7.82
CA TYR A 59 12.79 -12.63 -8.25
C TYR A 59 11.27 -12.75 -8.04
N THR A 60 10.56 -11.65 -7.80
CA THR A 60 9.10 -11.68 -7.69
C THR A 60 8.51 -12.19 -9.02
N LYS A 61 7.63 -13.18 -8.91
CA LYS A 61 6.87 -13.78 -10.04
C LYS A 61 5.39 -13.85 -9.78
N GLN A 62 5.02 -13.86 -8.52
CA GLN A 62 3.65 -13.93 -8.05
C GLN A 62 3.50 -12.99 -6.87
N ILE A 63 2.34 -12.35 -6.78
CA ILE A 63 1.92 -11.52 -5.64
C ILE A 63 0.46 -11.84 -5.35
N ASN A 64 0.02 -11.65 -4.11
CA ASN A 64 -1.41 -11.71 -3.78
C ASN A 64 -2.00 -10.29 -3.75
N PHE A 65 -3.34 -10.21 -3.67
CA PHE A 65 -4.04 -8.93 -3.69
C PHE A 65 -3.75 -8.14 -2.42
N ASN A 66 -3.66 -8.80 -1.27
CA ASN A 66 -3.32 -8.18 -0.01
C ASN A 66 -1.96 -7.46 -0.06
N ASP A 67 -0.92 -8.09 -0.61
CA ASP A 67 0.41 -7.48 -0.74
C ASP A 67 0.41 -6.35 -1.76
N PHE A 68 -0.27 -6.50 -2.89
CA PHE A 68 -0.43 -5.42 -3.85
C PHE A 68 -1.11 -4.20 -3.21
N ILE A 69 -2.20 -4.42 -2.50
CA ILE A 69 -2.95 -3.34 -1.86
C ILE A 69 -2.09 -2.64 -0.81
N ASN A 70 -1.51 -3.42 0.11
CA ASN A 70 -0.81 -2.86 1.27
C ASN A 70 0.62 -2.39 0.98
N LYS A 71 1.21 -2.70 -0.18
CA LYS A 71 2.58 -2.28 -0.52
C LYS A 71 2.69 -1.43 -1.78
N GLU A 72 1.72 -1.47 -2.68
CA GLU A 72 1.73 -0.69 -3.94
C GLU A 72 0.58 0.32 -3.96
N LEU A 73 -0.67 -0.13 -3.78
CA LEU A 73 -1.83 0.75 -3.91
C LEU A 73 -1.84 1.83 -2.83
N VAL A 74 -1.37 1.52 -1.62
CA VAL A 74 -1.25 2.49 -0.52
C VAL A 74 -0.33 3.67 -0.89
N LEU A 75 0.71 3.44 -1.70
CA LEU A 75 1.61 4.50 -2.18
C LEU A 75 0.86 5.47 -3.10
N PHE A 76 0.01 4.94 -3.99
CA PHE A 76 -0.87 5.76 -4.82
C PHE A 76 -1.87 6.54 -3.96
N SER A 77 -2.55 5.90 -3.01
CA SER A 77 -3.52 6.57 -2.15
C SER A 77 -2.90 7.69 -1.32
N LYS A 78 -1.68 7.48 -0.78
CA LYS A 78 -0.91 8.51 -0.08
C LYS A 78 -0.53 9.65 -1.01
N SER A 79 0.05 9.34 -2.18
CA SER A 79 0.45 10.37 -3.17
C SER A 79 -0.74 11.18 -3.67
N ASN A 80 -1.88 10.53 -3.93
CA ASN A 80 -3.12 11.22 -4.30
C ASN A 80 -3.62 12.13 -3.17
N THR A 81 -3.49 11.71 -1.91
CA THR A 81 -3.86 12.54 -0.76
C THR A 81 -2.94 13.76 -0.63
N GLU A 82 -1.62 13.57 -0.77
CA GLU A 82 -0.63 14.65 -0.74
C GLU A 82 -0.81 15.65 -1.89
N HIS A 83 -1.23 15.16 -3.06
CA HIS A 83 -1.52 16.01 -4.21
C HIS A 83 -2.86 16.75 -4.08
N ALA A 84 -3.89 16.11 -3.52
CA ALA A 84 -5.24 16.65 -3.45
C ALA A 84 -5.50 17.54 -2.23
N ILE A 85 -4.77 17.34 -1.12
CA ILE A 85 -4.97 18.09 0.12
C ILE A 85 -3.83 19.10 0.30
N PRO A 86 -4.13 20.41 0.36
CA PRO A 86 -3.10 21.42 0.57
C PRO A 86 -2.54 21.38 1.99
N SER A 87 -1.27 21.74 2.13
CA SER A 87 -0.62 21.95 3.43
C SER A 87 -1.22 23.17 4.14
N ILE A 88 -1.41 23.06 5.46
CA ILE A 88 -1.79 24.21 6.30
C ILE A 88 -0.63 25.19 6.50
N MET A 89 0.61 24.71 6.36
CA MET A 89 1.79 25.57 6.32
C MET A 89 1.94 26.12 4.91
N ILE A 90 1.75 27.44 4.78
CA ILE A 90 2.11 28.21 3.59
C ILE A 90 3.60 28.53 3.75
N ASN A 91 4.44 28.02 2.83
CA ASN A 91 5.80 28.54 2.65
C ASN A 91 5.76 29.83 1.85
#